data_AF-A0A957N4T6-F1
#
_entry.id   AF-A0A957N4T6-F1
#
_cell.length_a   1.000
_cell.length_b   1.000
_cell.length_c   1.000
_cell.angle_alpha   90.00
_cell.angle_beta   90.00
_cell.angle_gamma   90.00
#
_symmetry.space_group_name_H-M   'P 1'
#
loop_
_entity.id
_entity.type
_entity.pdbx_description
1 polymer ?
#
loop_
_entity_poly.entity_id
_entity_poly.type
_entity_poly.pdbx_seq_one_letter_code
_entity_poly.pdbx_strand_id
1 'polypeptide(L)'
;HEILDEAFALLGDDIVLAHAKDISRDGEAGHEAAGTGLLDYGYYVKLLDQSAYSGPLVAHSLTEAQAPQVVAFLRGVIDAVGA
;
A
#
# COMPACT_ATOMS: atom_id res chain seq x y z
N HIS A 1 10.90 -7.74 -1.06
CA HIS A 1 10.69 -7.11 0.25
C HIS A 1 11.86 -6.22 0.68
N GLU A 2 13.12 -6.53 0.34
CA GLU A 2 14.33 -5.73 0.68
C GLU A 2 14.15 -4.20 0.63
N ILE A 3 13.64 -3.65 -0.48
CA ILE A 3 13.42 -2.19 -0.61
C ILE A 3 12.41 -1.65 0.42
N LEU A 4 11.35 -2.40 0.71
CA LEU A 4 10.37 -2.01 1.73
C LEU A 4 11.00 -2.07 3.12
N ASP A 5 11.77 -3.13 3.41
CA ASP A 5 12.44 -3.29 4.70
C ASP A 5 13.37 -2.12 4.98
N GLU A 6 14.20 -1.76 4.01
CA GLU A 6 15.12 -0.63 4.11
C GLU A 6 14.36 0.70 4.25
N ALA A 7 13.33 0.93 3.43
CA ALA A 7 12.56 2.17 3.48
C ALA A 7 11.88 2.38 4.85
N PHE A 8 11.27 1.35 5.41
CA PHE A 8 10.63 1.43 6.72
C PHE A 8 11.63 1.46 7.86
N ALA A 9 12.78 0.79 7.75
CA ALA A 9 13.86 0.93 8.73
C ALA A 9 14.45 2.34 8.78
N LEU A 10 14.50 3.04 7.64
CA LEU A 10 15.03 4.40 7.54
C LEU A 10 14.03 5.48 7.92
N LEU A 11 12.75 5.31 7.57
CA LEU A 11 11.75 6.39 7.58
C LEU A 11 10.46 6.06 8.35
N GLY A 12 10.32 4.84 8.89
CA GLY A 12 9.07 4.35 9.48
C GLY A 12 8.46 5.29 10.52
N ASP A 13 9.29 5.78 11.45
CA ASP A 13 8.85 6.65 12.56
C ASP A 13 8.38 8.05 12.10
N ASP A 14 8.72 8.45 10.87
CA ASP A 14 8.39 9.75 10.28
C ASP A 14 7.22 9.68 9.28
N ILE A 15 6.60 8.51 9.10
CA ILE A 15 5.48 8.34 8.15
C ILE A 15 4.23 9.03 8.69
N VAL A 16 3.78 10.07 8.00
CA VAL A 16 2.53 10.79 8.30
C VAL A 16 1.42 10.58 7.27
N LEU A 17 1.74 9.97 6.13
CA LEU A 17 0.80 9.72 5.04
C LEU A 17 1.24 8.51 4.21
N ALA A 18 0.28 7.63 3.89
CA ALA A 18 0.48 6.46 3.05
C ALA A 18 -0.44 6.49 1.83
N HIS A 19 0.14 6.21 0.66
CA HIS A 19 -0.58 6.11 -0.60
C HIS A 19 -0.75 4.66 -1.03
N ALA A 20 -1.87 4.35 -1.67
CA ALA A 20 -2.14 3.07 -2.29
C ALA A 20 -2.16 3.23 -3.83
N LYS A 21 -1.07 2.78 -4.44
CA LYS A 21 -0.85 2.60 -5.88
C LYS A 21 -0.03 1.34 -6.08
N ASP A 22 -0.03 0.78 -7.28
CA ASP A 22 0.67 -0.48 -7.53
C ASP A 22 1.85 -0.31 -8.48
N ILE A 23 2.65 -1.37 -8.55
CA ILE A 23 3.85 -1.49 -9.35
C ILE A 23 3.50 -2.33 -10.58
N SER A 24 3.79 -1.82 -11.76
CA SER A 24 3.61 -2.53 -13.03
C SER A 24 4.57 -3.70 -13.16
N ARG A 25 4.33 -4.57 -14.14
CA ARG A 25 5.10 -5.80 -14.35
C ARG A 25 6.57 -5.57 -14.76
N ASP A 26 6.90 -4.37 -15.20
CA ASP A 26 8.25 -3.91 -15.51
C ASP A 26 8.92 -3.17 -14.34
N GLY A 27 8.26 -3.07 -13.18
CA GLY A 27 8.80 -2.48 -11.96
C GLY A 27 8.57 -0.98 -11.81
N GLU A 28 7.87 -0.33 -12.76
CA GLU A 28 7.51 1.08 -12.61
C GLU A 28 6.37 1.26 -11.59
N ALA A 29 6.59 2.11 -10.58
CA ALA A 29 5.61 2.35 -9.53
C ALA A 29 4.69 3.52 -9.89
N GLY A 30 3.39 3.36 -9.66
CA GLY A 30 2.45 4.49 -9.57
C GLY A 30 1.58 4.75 -10.78
N HIS A 31 1.50 3.81 -11.72
CA HIS A 31 0.54 3.87 -12.83
C HIS A 31 -0.63 2.89 -12.67
N GLU A 32 -0.46 1.88 -11.81
CA GLU A 32 -1.44 0.83 -11.58
C GLU A 32 -2.26 1.12 -10.32
N ALA A 33 -3.53 0.71 -10.36
CA ALA A 33 -4.42 0.80 -9.21
C ALA A 33 -4.03 -0.26 -8.16
N ALA A 34 -4.22 0.04 -6.88
CA ALA A 34 -3.90 -0.90 -5.81
C ALA A 34 -4.54 -2.28 -6.02
N GLY A 35 -3.73 -3.34 -5.98
CA GLY A 35 -4.17 -4.73 -6.14
C GLY A 35 -4.19 -5.22 -7.58
N THR A 36 -3.74 -4.43 -8.56
CA THR A 36 -3.64 -4.84 -9.98
C THR A 36 -2.21 -5.10 -10.44
N GLY A 37 -1.22 -4.81 -9.59
CA GLY A 37 0.20 -4.92 -9.90
C GLY A 37 0.93 -5.99 -9.08
N LEU A 38 2.19 -5.71 -8.75
CA LEU A 38 3.11 -6.64 -8.09
C LEU A 38 3.40 -6.32 -6.62
N LEU A 39 2.87 -5.23 -6.08
CA LEU A 39 3.13 -4.85 -4.69
C LEU A 39 2.48 -5.84 -3.72
N ASP A 40 3.27 -6.37 -2.79
CA ASP A 40 2.77 -7.16 -1.68
C ASP A 40 2.14 -6.23 -0.62
N TYR A 41 0.84 -5.98 -0.79
CA TYR A 41 0.07 -5.11 0.09
C TYR A 41 -0.03 -5.63 1.53
N GLY A 42 -0.05 -6.94 1.73
CA GLY A 42 -0.09 -7.53 3.08
C GLY A 42 1.19 -7.19 3.84
N TYR A 43 2.34 -7.31 3.17
CA TYR A 43 3.61 -6.92 3.76
C TYR A 43 3.74 -5.40 3.97
N TYR A 44 3.32 -4.61 2.98
CA TYR A 44 3.32 -3.15 3.08
C TYR A 44 2.48 -2.64 4.26
N VAL A 45 1.25 -3.13 4.43
CA VAL A 45 0.35 -2.74 5.54
C VAL A 45 0.92 -3.20 6.88
N LYS A 46 1.51 -4.40 6.95
CA LYS A 46 2.18 -4.86 8.16
C LYS A 46 3.32 -3.95 8.59
N LEU A 47 4.13 -3.47 7.64
CA LEU A 47 5.22 -2.54 7.96
C LEU A 47 4.69 -1.17 8.43
N LEU A 48 3.61 -0.67 7.84
CA LEU A 48 2.93 0.54 8.33
C LEU A 48 2.46 0.39 9.78
N ASP A 49 1.79 -0.71 10.09
CA ASP A 49 1.33 -1.03 11.45
C ASP A 49 2.51 -1.12 12.43
N GLN A 50 3.60 -1.80 12.04
CA GLN A 50 4.81 -1.91 12.84
C GLN A 50 5.52 -0.57 13.09
N SER A 51 5.36 0.39 12.18
CA SER A 51 5.82 1.78 12.35
C SER A 51 4.83 2.66 13.10
N ALA A 52 3.82 2.08 13.75
CA ALA A 52 2.76 2.78 14.49
C ALA A 52 1.95 3.79 13.65
N TYR A 53 1.95 3.63 12.31
CA TYR A 53 1.14 4.45 11.43
C TYR A 53 -0.33 4.02 11.52
N SER A 54 -1.19 4.93 11.98
CA SER A 54 -2.64 4.72 12.13
C SER A 54 -3.47 5.64 11.21
N GLY A 55 -2.81 6.27 10.23
CA GLY A 55 -3.46 7.16 9.27
C GLY A 55 -4.15 6.41 8.12
N PRO A 56 -4.89 7.13 7.26
CA PRO A 56 -5.58 6.52 6.13
C PRO A 56 -4.61 6.03 5.04
N LEU A 57 -5.04 5.04 4.25
CA LEU A 57 -4.44 4.74 2.94
C LEU A 57 -5.15 5.56 1.86
N VAL A 58 -4.42 6.42 1.17
CA VAL A 58 -4.97 7.27 0.10
C VAL A 58 -4.76 6.59 -1.25
N ALA A 59 -5.83 6.03 -1.82
CA ALA A 59 -5.80 5.42 -3.14
C ALA A 59 -5.59 6.47 -4.24
N HIS A 60 -4.70 6.19 -5.19
CA HIS A 60 -4.53 7.00 -6.39
C HIS A 60 -4.12 6.15 -7.61
N SER A 61 -3.95 6.78 -8.76
CA SER A 61 -3.64 6.10 -10.03
C SER A 61 -4.68 5.05 -10.44
N LEU A 62 -5.96 5.39 -10.23
CA LEU A 62 -7.11 4.60 -10.61
C LEU A 62 -8.12 5.43 -11.41
N THR A 63 -8.91 4.74 -12.24
CA THR A 63 -10.12 5.31 -12.85
C THR A 63 -11.29 5.30 -11.86
N GLU A 64 -12.31 6.11 -12.12
CA GLU A 64 -13.54 6.14 -11.32
C GLU A 64 -14.19 4.75 -11.20
N ALA A 65 -14.22 3.98 -12.30
CA ALA A 65 -14.80 2.64 -12.33
C ALA A 65 -14.04 1.62 -11.46
N GLN A 66 -12.75 1.85 -11.19
CA GLN A 66 -11.92 0.98 -10.36
C GLN A 66 -12.08 1.27 -8.86
N ALA A 67 -12.64 2.42 -8.46
CA ALA A 67 -12.69 2.84 -7.06
C ALA A 67 -13.39 1.83 -6.13
N PRO A 68 -14.56 1.24 -6.48
CA PRO A 68 -15.20 0.25 -5.61
C PRO A 68 -14.33 -0.99 -5.37
N GLN A 69 -13.64 -1.47 -6.40
CA GLN A 69 -12.77 -2.64 -6.32
C GLN A 69 -11.53 -2.35 -5.47
N VAL A 70 -10.89 -1.20 -5.67
CA VAL A 70 -9.71 -0.78 -4.88
C VAL A 70 -10.05 -0.66 -3.41
N VAL A 71 -11.20 -0.06 -3.07
CA VAL A 71 -11.64 0.07 -1.68
C VAL A 71 -11.89 -1.32 -1.06
N ALA A 72 -12.56 -2.22 -1.79
CA ALA A 72 -12.81 -3.58 -1.31
C ALA A 72 -11.50 -4.35 -1.08
N PHE A 73 -10.55 -4.23 -2.00
CA PHE A 73 -9.22 -4.84 -1.90
C PHE A 73 -8.46 -4.34 -0.67
N LEU A 74 -8.32 -3.01 -0.52
CA LEU A 74 -7.56 -2.42 0.59
C LEU A 74 -8.16 -2.77 1.95
N ARG A 75 -9.49 -2.77 2.09
CA ARG A 75 -10.16 -3.22 3.32
C ARG A 75 -9.86 -4.69 3.61
N GLY A 76 -9.96 -5.55 2.60
CA GLY A 76 -9.65 -6.97 2.77
C GLY A 76 -8.19 -7.22 3.21
N VAL A 77 -7.24 -6.43 2.74
CA VAL A 77 -5.84 -6.50 3.19
C VAL A 77 -5.71 -6.05 4.64
N ILE A 78 -6.27 -4.89 5.00
CA ILE A 78 -6.20 -4.34 6.37
C ILE A 78 -6.80 -5.33 7.37
N ASP A 79 -8.01 -5.84 7.08
CA ASP A 79 -8.70 -6.82 7.92
C ASP A 79 -7.87 -8.11 8.09
N ALA A 80 -7.18 -8.56 7.03
CA ALA A 80 -6.35 -9.77 7.07
C ALA A 80 -5.04 -9.59 7.85
N VAL A 81 -4.47 -8.39 7.86
CA VAL A 81 -3.27 -8.06 8.66
C VAL A 81 -3.63 -7.86 10.14
N GLY A 82 -4.87 -7.41 10.42
CA GLY A 82 -5.30 -7.05 11.77
C GLY A 82 -4.80 -5.67 12.20
N ALA A 83 -4.51 -4.81 11.22
CA ALA A 83 -4.14 -3.40 11.39
C ALA A 83 -5.38 -2.50 11.46
#